data_AF-A0A348YZZ0-F1
#
_entry.id   AF-A0A348YZZ0-F1
#
_cell.length_a   1.000
_cell.length_b   1.000
_cell.length_c   1.000
_cell.angle_alpha   90.00
_cell.angle_beta   90.00
_cell.angle_gamma   90.00
#
_symmetry.space_group_name_H-M   'P 1'
#
loop_
_entity.id
_entity.type
_entity.pdbx_description
1 polymer ?
#
loop_
_entity_poly.entity_id
_entity_poly.type
_entity_poly.pdbx_seq_one_letter_code
_entity_poly.pdbx_strand_id
1 'polypeptide(L)'
;MDSILSVRISEELKEKFQSLAEVEGINNKEFMDLIIKNYELNKASTGTDFIKSDVEELQSITKRILDIYINMIEKSKVKNSEVINSFKGTLEEETNRSEKLKGNIESLKKELEDLKSHNIELKDSLKEYKELLEKEREDIKGYKELNLMLKDKVNELNAYKNETESLRAINRNMEENLKNLEREKESLTNKLNEELNHSIALEDEIQDMKSSYENKINQISEEFSRELRLKDDEIRISMQKEVLQKEEEYRKEIWSMKSHYDDKISKLMDDKEQLLLKIRDDINNNK
;
A
#
# COMPACT_ATOMS: atom_id res chain seq x y z
N MET A 1 -11.40 130.87 69.29
CA MET A 1 -11.90 130.71 70.68
C MET A 1 -13.08 129.79 70.61
N ASP A 2 -13.01 128.60 71.21
CA ASP A 2 -14.16 127.71 71.27
C ASP A 2 -15.12 128.18 72.37
N SER A 3 -16.38 128.36 72.03
CA SER A 3 -17.44 128.80 72.93
C SER A 3 -18.52 127.73 72.97
N ILE A 4 -18.95 127.35 74.18
CA ILE A 4 -19.97 126.31 74.37
C ILE A 4 -21.34 126.99 74.37
N LEU A 5 -22.16 126.66 73.38
CA LEU A 5 -23.57 127.03 73.33
C LEU A 5 -24.40 125.87 73.88
N SER A 6 -25.04 126.07 75.05
CA SER A 6 -25.99 125.11 75.61
C SER A 6 -27.42 125.58 75.33
N VAL A 7 -28.17 124.80 74.55
CA VAL A 7 -29.56 125.08 74.17
C VAL A 7 -30.44 123.95 74.67
N ARG A 8 -31.54 124.26 75.36
CA ARG A 8 -32.53 123.27 75.74
C ARG A 8 -33.49 123.05 74.56
N ILE A 9 -33.45 121.86 73.97
CA ILE A 9 -34.32 121.44 72.87
C ILE A 9 -35.21 120.28 73.32
N SER A 10 -36.32 120.05 72.60
CA SER A 10 -37.16 118.87 72.83
C SER A 10 -36.45 117.58 72.40
N GLU A 11 -36.82 116.45 73.00
CA GLU A 11 -36.22 115.14 72.69
C GLU A 11 -36.43 114.77 71.21
N GLU A 12 -37.61 115.07 70.66
CA GLU A 12 -37.94 114.84 69.24
C GLU A 12 -37.02 115.62 68.28
N LEU A 13 -36.68 116.87 68.62
CA LEU A 13 -35.78 117.68 67.78
C LEU A 13 -34.34 117.15 67.85
N LYS A 14 -33.93 116.67 69.02
CA LYS A 14 -32.62 116.07 69.23
C LYS A 14 -32.46 114.76 68.45
N GLU A 15 -33.46 113.87 68.48
CA GLU A 15 -33.47 112.63 67.70
C GLU A 15 -33.45 112.93 66.20
N LYS A 16 -34.28 113.87 65.74
CA LYS A 16 -34.29 114.27 64.34
C LYS A 16 -32.96 114.87 63.89
N PHE A 17 -32.33 115.69 64.73
CA PHE A 17 -31.01 116.25 64.46
C PHE A 17 -29.93 115.18 64.36
N GLN A 18 -29.91 114.20 65.27
CA GLN A 18 -28.94 113.11 65.26
C GLN A 18 -29.13 112.17 64.05
N SER A 19 -30.38 111.79 63.74
CA SER A 19 -30.67 110.93 62.59
C SER A 19 -30.25 111.56 61.26
N LEU A 20 -30.44 112.87 61.10
CA LEU A 20 -30.02 113.58 59.89
C LEU A 20 -28.49 113.69 59.79
N ALA A 21 -27.79 113.89 60.91
CA ALA A 21 -26.33 113.86 60.94
C ALA A 21 -25.76 112.48 60.55
N GLU A 22 -26.39 111.39 61.00
CA GLU A 22 -26.00 110.02 60.66
C GLU A 22 -26.23 109.67 59.18
N VAL A 23 -27.35 110.10 58.59
CA VAL A 23 -27.65 109.87 57.16
C VAL A 23 -26.63 110.56 56.25
N GLU A 24 -26.21 111.77 56.61
CA GLU A 24 -25.18 112.52 55.90
C GLU A 24 -23.75 112.07 56.27
N GLY A 25 -23.60 111.18 57.26
CA GLY A 25 -22.32 110.60 57.69
C GLY A 25 -21.38 111.57 58.40
N ILE A 26 -21.91 112.65 59.01
CA ILE A 26 -21.12 113.73 59.63
C ILE A 26 -21.43 113.88 61.13
N ASN A 27 -20.49 114.46 61.89
CA ASN A 27 -20.70 114.62 63.34
C ASN A 27 -21.65 115.79 63.66
N ASN A 28 -22.22 115.80 64.87
CA ASN A 28 -23.21 116.81 65.28
C ASN A 28 -22.72 118.27 65.18
N LYS A 29 -21.41 118.51 65.28
CA LYS A 29 -20.82 119.86 65.12
C LYS A 29 -20.80 120.26 63.65
N GLU A 30 -20.32 119.37 62.78
CA GLU A 30 -20.32 119.56 61.32
C GLU A 30 -21.73 119.70 60.77
N PHE A 31 -22.70 118.96 61.34
CA PHE A 31 -24.11 119.10 60.98
C PHE A 31 -24.69 120.45 61.45
N MET A 32 -24.36 120.94 62.65
CA MET A 32 -24.72 122.31 63.07
C MET A 32 -24.11 123.37 62.15
N ASP A 33 -22.83 123.22 61.78
CA ASP A 33 -22.16 124.13 60.83
C ASP A 33 -22.83 124.07 59.45
N LEU A 34 -23.25 122.90 58.99
CA LEU A 34 -23.99 122.71 57.74
C LEU A 34 -25.35 123.42 57.80
N ILE A 35 -26.09 123.31 58.90
CA ILE A 35 -27.38 124.00 59.09
C ILE A 35 -27.20 125.51 59.16
N ILE A 36 -26.20 126.01 59.90
CA ILE A 36 -25.89 127.44 59.97
C ILE A 36 -25.51 127.96 58.58
N LYS A 37 -24.64 127.27 57.85
CA LYS A 37 -24.28 127.63 56.47
C LYS A 37 -25.49 127.59 55.54
N ASN A 38 -26.36 126.60 55.64
CA ASN A 38 -27.60 126.54 54.84
C ASN A 38 -28.56 127.68 55.20
N TYR A 39 -28.67 128.03 56.47
CA TYR A 39 -29.48 129.16 56.92
C TYR A 39 -28.90 130.50 56.45
N GLU A 40 -27.57 130.66 56.48
CA GLU A 40 -26.87 131.82 55.92
C GLU A 40 -27.03 131.90 54.39
N LEU A 41 -26.94 130.77 53.68
CA LEU A 41 -27.21 130.68 52.24
C LEU A 41 -28.64 131.08 51.89
N ASN A 42 -29.63 130.58 52.66
CA ASN A 42 -31.04 130.94 52.47
C ASN A 42 -31.31 132.41 52.82
N LYS A 43 -30.62 132.97 53.82
CA LYS A 43 -30.74 134.39 54.18
C LYS A 43 -30.04 135.30 53.16
N ALA A 44 -28.90 134.89 52.60
CA ALA A 44 -28.22 135.57 51.51
C ALA A 44 -29.06 135.52 50.20
N SER A 45 -29.82 134.45 49.99
CA SER A 45 -30.77 134.31 48.89
C SER A 45 -31.97 135.27 48.98
N THR A 46 -32.32 135.80 50.16
CA THR A 46 -33.47 136.70 50.34
C THR A 46 -33.17 138.19 50.08
N GLY A 47 -31.92 138.57 49.79
CA GLY A 47 -31.51 139.99 49.69
C GLY A 47 -31.10 140.51 48.31
N THR A 48 -30.83 139.65 47.33
CA THR A 48 -30.28 140.05 46.02
C THR A 48 -30.65 139.05 44.92
N ASP A 49 -31.52 139.44 43.99
CA ASP A 49 -32.05 138.59 42.91
C ASP A 49 -30.99 137.89 42.05
N PHE A 50 -29.79 138.47 41.91
CA PHE A 50 -28.68 137.87 41.17
C PHE A 50 -28.12 136.58 41.83
N ILE A 51 -28.04 136.53 43.16
CA ILE A 51 -27.46 135.38 43.89
C ILE A 51 -28.39 134.16 43.82
N LYS A 52 -29.70 134.38 43.77
CA LYS A 52 -30.70 133.31 43.64
C LYS A 52 -30.58 132.59 42.29
N SER A 53 -30.37 133.35 41.21
CA SER A 53 -30.13 132.80 39.87
C SER A 53 -28.87 131.92 39.83
N ASP A 54 -27.77 132.38 40.44
CA ASP A 54 -26.52 131.61 40.49
C ASP A 54 -26.68 130.30 41.30
N VAL A 55 -27.46 130.33 42.39
CA VAL A 55 -27.77 129.12 43.19
C VAL A 55 -28.63 128.13 42.41
N GLU A 56 -29.64 128.61 41.66
CA GLU A 56 -30.47 127.76 40.78
C GLU A 56 -29.63 127.16 39.63
N GLU A 57 -28.69 127.92 39.06
CA GLU A 57 -27.76 127.42 38.04
C GLU A 57 -26.82 126.35 38.63
N LEU A 58 -26.27 126.57 39.82
CA LEU A 58 -25.44 125.58 40.52
C LEU A 58 -26.21 124.30 40.84
N GLN A 59 -27.47 124.40 41.26
CA GLN A 59 -28.34 123.24 41.49
C GLN A 59 -28.61 122.49 40.18
N SER A 60 -28.84 123.20 39.08
CA SER A 60 -29.02 122.63 37.75
C SER A 60 -27.77 121.88 37.27
N ILE A 61 -26.59 122.49 37.43
CA ILE A 61 -25.30 121.85 37.12
C ILE A 61 -25.08 120.62 37.99
N THR A 62 -25.39 120.70 39.29
CA THR A 62 -25.25 119.57 40.23
C THR A 62 -26.16 118.41 39.85
N LYS A 63 -27.42 118.69 39.49
CA LYS A 63 -28.34 117.66 38.98
C LYS A 63 -27.80 117.00 37.72
N ARG A 64 -27.27 117.79 36.79
CA ARG A 64 -26.64 117.27 35.57
C ARG A 64 -25.41 116.40 35.88
N ILE A 65 -24.59 116.77 36.86
CA ILE A 65 -23.45 115.95 37.31
C ILE A 65 -23.94 114.61 37.88
N LEU A 66 -24.99 114.62 38.71
CA LEU A 66 -25.61 113.41 39.26
C LEU A 66 -26.19 112.52 38.16
N ASP A 67 -26.89 113.09 37.18
CA ASP A 67 -27.44 112.35 36.04
C ASP A 67 -26.33 111.71 35.20
N ILE A 68 -25.21 112.42 34.96
CA ILE A 68 -24.04 111.85 34.26
C ILE A 68 -23.44 110.70 35.09
N TYR A 69 -23.32 110.85 36.40
CA TYR A 69 -22.78 109.82 37.28
C TYR A 69 -23.66 108.56 37.32
N ILE A 70 -24.98 108.73 37.44
CA ILE A 70 -25.95 107.62 37.37
C ILE A 70 -25.81 106.88 36.02
N ASN A 71 -25.79 107.63 34.91
CA ASN A 71 -25.60 107.06 33.57
C ASN A 71 -24.24 106.34 33.44
N MET A 72 -23.17 106.85 34.05
CA MET A 72 -21.87 106.17 34.07
C MET A 72 -21.93 104.84 34.83
N ILE A 73 -22.60 104.80 35.99
CA ILE A 73 -22.79 103.57 36.76
C ILE A 73 -23.60 102.55 35.96
N GLU A 74 -24.70 102.97 35.36
CA GLU A 74 -25.55 102.07 34.55
C GLU A 74 -24.79 101.53 33.34
N LYS A 75 -24.08 102.40 32.61
CA LYS A 75 -23.22 101.99 31.48
C LYS A 75 -22.12 101.03 31.93
N SER A 76 -21.52 101.26 33.09
CA SER A 76 -20.53 100.35 33.68
C SER A 76 -21.15 98.98 34.00
N LYS A 77 -22.33 98.95 34.65
CA LYS A 77 -23.06 97.70 34.94
C LYS A 77 -23.39 96.93 33.67
N VAL A 78 -23.91 97.59 32.64
CA VAL A 78 -24.22 96.96 31.34
C VAL A 78 -22.97 96.37 30.72
N LYS A 79 -21.89 97.16 30.61
CA LYS A 79 -20.62 96.67 30.03
C LYS A 79 -20.04 95.51 30.82
N ASN A 80 -20.12 95.54 32.15
CA ASN A 80 -19.65 94.45 32.99
C ASN A 80 -20.51 93.19 32.80
N SER A 81 -21.82 93.34 32.65
CA SER A 81 -22.73 92.23 32.34
C SER A 81 -22.47 91.61 30.96
N GLU A 82 -22.19 92.43 29.94
CA GLU A 82 -21.80 91.96 28.61
C GLU A 82 -20.50 91.16 28.66
N VAL A 83 -19.49 91.67 29.39
CA VAL A 83 -18.22 90.97 29.60
C VAL A 83 -18.44 89.64 30.31
N ILE A 84 -19.20 89.62 31.42
CA ILE A 84 -19.52 88.38 32.15
C ILE A 84 -20.24 87.37 31.24
N ASN A 85 -21.23 87.82 30.46
CA ASN A 85 -21.96 86.96 29.54
C ASN A 85 -21.07 86.41 28.43
N SER A 86 -20.16 87.23 27.87
CA SER A 86 -19.20 86.78 26.85
C SER A 86 -18.24 85.73 27.42
N PHE A 87 -17.68 85.96 28.61
CA PHE A 87 -16.83 84.98 29.29
C PHE A 87 -17.57 83.68 29.61
N LYS A 88 -18.83 83.78 30.03
CA LYS A 88 -19.66 82.59 30.31
C LYS A 88 -19.90 81.79 29.03
N GLY A 89 -20.19 82.45 27.92
CA GLY A 89 -20.35 81.81 26.61
C GLY A 89 -19.08 81.08 26.16
N THR A 90 -17.93 81.77 26.18
CA THR A 90 -16.64 81.15 25.83
C THR A 90 -16.29 79.99 26.75
N LEU A 91 -16.56 80.12 28.06
CA LEU A 91 -16.31 79.05 29.03
C LEU A 91 -17.17 77.83 28.72
N GLU A 92 -18.44 78.01 28.40
CA GLU A 92 -19.36 76.93 28.05
C GLU A 92 -18.93 76.24 26.74
N GLU A 93 -18.51 77.00 25.73
CA GLU A 93 -17.95 76.45 24.49
C GLU A 93 -16.68 75.62 24.72
N GLU A 94 -15.74 76.13 25.51
CA GLU A 94 -14.51 75.40 25.85
C GLU A 94 -14.79 74.17 26.72
N THR A 95 -15.77 74.24 27.63
CA THR A 95 -16.19 73.10 28.44
C THR A 95 -16.78 72.01 27.55
N ASN A 96 -17.69 72.36 26.64
CA ASN A 96 -18.25 71.46 25.64
C ASN A 96 -17.18 70.85 24.72
N ARG A 97 -16.19 71.64 24.32
CA ARG A 97 -15.05 71.16 23.52
C ARG A 97 -14.20 70.16 24.30
N SER A 98 -13.93 70.44 25.58
CA SER A 98 -13.18 69.56 26.47
C SER A 98 -13.89 68.21 26.68
N GLU A 99 -15.21 68.23 26.88
CA GLU A 99 -16.02 67.02 27.00
C GLU A 99 -16.01 66.18 25.71
N LYS A 100 -16.19 66.82 24.54
CA LYS A 100 -16.07 66.13 23.25
C LYS A 100 -14.70 65.49 23.04
N LEU A 101 -13.62 66.20 23.39
CA LEU A 101 -12.26 65.68 23.30
C LEU A 101 -12.04 64.50 24.24
N LYS A 102 -12.56 64.55 25.47
CA LYS A 102 -12.50 63.41 26.41
C LYS A 102 -13.24 62.20 25.85
N GLY A 103 -14.45 62.38 25.32
CA GLY A 103 -15.23 61.31 24.69
C GLY A 103 -14.47 60.68 23.51
N ASN A 104 -13.86 61.49 22.64
CA ASN A 104 -13.04 61.00 21.54
C ASN A 104 -11.82 60.21 22.04
N ILE A 105 -11.13 60.68 23.07
CA ILE A 105 -9.99 59.97 23.67
C ILE A 105 -10.41 58.61 24.23
N GLU A 106 -11.55 58.53 24.91
CA GLU A 106 -12.07 57.27 25.44
C GLU A 106 -12.45 56.30 24.32
N SER A 107 -13.09 56.79 23.25
CA SER A 107 -13.42 55.97 22.09
C SER A 107 -12.18 55.41 21.39
N LEU A 108 -11.15 56.25 21.18
CA LEU A 108 -9.89 55.83 20.56
C LEU A 108 -9.11 54.85 21.44
N LYS A 109 -9.15 55.02 22.77
CA LYS A 109 -8.53 54.05 23.69
C LYS A 109 -9.19 52.69 23.57
N LYS A 110 -10.52 52.65 23.50
CA LYS A 110 -11.26 51.40 23.34
C LYS A 110 -10.94 50.73 22.01
N GLU A 111 -10.95 51.49 20.91
CA GLU A 111 -10.60 50.97 19.59
C GLU A 111 -9.15 50.44 19.53
N LEU A 112 -8.22 51.09 20.22
CA LEU A 112 -6.83 50.65 20.32
C LEU A 112 -6.69 49.36 21.13
N GLU A 113 -7.51 49.18 22.17
CA GLU A 113 -7.55 47.96 22.98
C GLU A 113 -8.15 46.78 22.19
N ASP A 114 -9.24 47.02 21.46
CA ASP A 114 -9.85 46.05 20.55
C ASP A 114 -8.86 45.62 19.45
N LEU A 115 -8.17 46.58 18.82
CA LEU A 115 -7.13 46.29 17.81
C LEU A 115 -5.96 45.48 18.39
N LYS A 116 -5.55 45.75 19.63
CA LYS A 116 -4.51 44.96 20.30
C LYS A 116 -4.96 43.52 20.54
N SER A 117 -6.19 43.32 21.02
CA SER A 117 -6.77 41.99 21.22
C SER A 117 -6.77 41.22 19.90
N HIS A 118 -7.27 41.84 18.83
CA HIS A 118 -7.35 41.21 17.53
C HIS A 118 -5.96 40.88 16.94
N ASN A 119 -4.95 41.71 17.21
CA ASN A 119 -3.58 41.44 16.79
C ASN A 119 -2.99 40.22 17.51
N ILE A 120 -3.32 40.01 18.78
CA ILE A 120 -2.91 38.83 19.55
C ILE A 120 -3.58 37.58 18.96
N GLU A 121 -4.89 37.61 18.74
CA GLU A 121 -5.64 36.50 18.12
C GLU A 121 -5.09 36.13 16.75
N LEU A 122 -4.77 37.13 15.92
CA LEU A 122 -4.13 36.93 14.61
C LEU A 122 -2.76 36.30 14.72
N LYS A 123 -1.94 36.70 15.70
CA LYS A 123 -0.62 36.09 15.94
C LYS A 123 -0.72 34.65 16.38
N ASP A 124 -1.66 34.33 17.28
CA ASP A 124 -1.89 32.98 17.77
C ASP A 124 -2.38 32.08 16.62
N SER A 125 -3.37 32.54 15.85
CA SER A 125 -3.83 31.84 14.65
C SER A 125 -2.70 31.59 13.65
N LEU A 126 -1.83 32.58 13.43
CA LEU A 126 -0.70 32.46 12.50
C LEU A 126 0.33 31.45 13.00
N LYS A 127 0.51 31.32 14.32
CA LYS A 127 1.36 30.29 14.92
C LYS A 127 0.78 28.90 14.71
N GLU A 128 -0.52 28.72 14.96
CA GLU A 128 -1.22 27.44 14.71
C GLU A 128 -1.14 27.03 13.24
N TYR A 129 -1.37 27.95 12.30
CA TYR A 129 -1.24 27.66 10.87
C TYR A 129 0.19 27.26 10.48
N LYS A 130 1.22 27.83 11.11
CA LYS A 130 2.61 27.42 10.87
C LYS A 130 2.88 26.00 11.36
N GLU A 131 2.40 25.65 12.55
CA GLU A 131 2.55 24.31 13.10
C GLU A 131 1.80 23.27 12.25
N LEU A 132 0.59 23.58 11.79
CA LEU A 132 -0.16 22.74 10.85
C LEU A 132 0.59 22.54 9.53
N LEU A 133 1.16 23.61 8.96
CA LEU A 133 1.87 23.56 7.70
C LEU A 133 3.19 22.76 7.80
N GLU A 134 3.85 22.79 8.96
CA GLU A 134 5.03 21.98 9.23
C GLU A 134 4.67 20.49 9.33
N LYS A 135 3.58 20.17 10.02
CA LYS A 135 3.05 18.79 10.08
C LYS A 135 2.64 18.27 8.70
N GLU A 136 1.94 19.06 7.88
CA GLU A 136 1.59 18.67 6.52
C GLU A 136 2.83 18.42 5.64
N ARG A 137 3.91 19.19 5.83
CA ARG A 137 5.18 18.95 5.12
C ARG A 137 5.83 17.64 5.53
N GLU A 138 5.79 17.29 6.81
CA GLU A 138 6.26 15.99 7.30
C GLU A 138 5.43 14.84 6.73
N ASP A 139 4.10 14.97 6.74
CA ASP A 139 3.18 13.98 6.15
C ASP A 139 3.46 13.79 4.65
N ILE A 140 3.64 14.88 3.89
CA ILE A 140 4.00 14.81 2.45
C ILE A 140 5.34 14.09 2.25
N LYS A 141 6.32 14.31 3.12
CA LYS A 141 7.61 13.61 3.06
C LYS A 141 7.42 12.12 3.32
N GLY A 142 6.65 11.75 4.34
CA GLY A 142 6.30 10.36 4.64
C GLY A 142 5.57 9.68 3.47
N TYR A 143 4.60 10.36 2.85
CA TYR A 143 3.90 9.84 1.67
C TYR A 143 4.85 9.62 0.48
N LYS A 144 5.82 10.50 0.26
CA LYS A 144 6.82 10.32 -0.83
C LYS A 144 7.70 9.10 -0.59
N GLU A 145 8.18 8.91 0.64
CA GLU A 145 8.99 7.74 1.02
C GLU A 145 8.20 6.44 0.87
N LEU A 146 6.94 6.43 1.32
CA LEU A 146 6.03 5.30 1.14
C LEU A 146 5.80 4.97 -0.34
N ASN A 147 5.62 5.99 -1.19
CA ASN A 147 5.40 5.80 -2.62
C ASN A 147 6.65 5.20 -3.30
N LEU A 148 7.85 5.58 -2.87
CA LEU A 148 9.10 4.98 -3.34
C LEU A 148 9.18 3.50 -2.94
N MET A 149 8.90 3.18 -1.68
CA MET A 149 8.87 1.78 -1.21
C MET A 149 7.84 0.93 -1.95
N LEU A 150 6.65 1.48 -2.23
CA LEU A 150 5.63 0.78 -3.02
C LEU A 150 6.09 0.55 -4.46
N LYS A 151 6.75 1.54 -5.07
CA LYS A 151 7.31 1.40 -6.43
C LYS A 151 8.38 0.31 -6.49
N ASP A 152 9.27 0.27 -5.51
CA ASP A 152 10.29 -0.78 -5.41
C ASP A 152 9.64 -2.15 -5.23
N LYS A 153 8.60 -2.25 -4.39
CA LYS A 153 7.86 -3.51 -4.20
C LYS A 153 7.15 -3.98 -5.45
N VAL A 154 6.59 -3.07 -6.24
CA VAL A 154 5.99 -3.39 -7.54
C VAL A 154 7.04 -3.91 -8.53
N ASN A 155 8.23 -3.32 -8.54
CA ASN A 155 9.33 -3.79 -9.37
C ASN A 155 9.77 -5.22 -8.99
N GLU A 156 9.91 -5.51 -7.69
CA GLU A 156 10.18 -6.87 -7.19
C GLU A 156 9.10 -7.87 -7.63
N LEU A 157 7.82 -7.53 -7.45
CA LEU A 157 6.72 -8.40 -7.83
C LEU A 157 6.70 -8.68 -9.34
N ASN A 158 7.02 -7.69 -10.16
CA ASN A 158 7.16 -7.88 -11.61
C ASN A 158 8.34 -8.79 -11.96
N ALA A 159 9.46 -8.68 -11.25
CA ALA A 159 10.59 -9.60 -11.43
C ALA A 159 10.20 -11.04 -11.10
N TYR A 160 9.55 -11.27 -9.94
CA TYR A 160 9.04 -12.60 -9.56
C TYR A 160 8.01 -13.15 -10.55
N LYS A 161 7.14 -12.29 -11.09
CA LYS A 161 6.16 -12.69 -12.10
C LYS A 161 6.86 -13.19 -13.37
N ASN A 162 7.84 -12.43 -13.86
CA ASN A 162 8.60 -12.80 -15.06
C ASN A 162 9.39 -14.11 -14.86
N GLU A 163 10.01 -14.28 -13.68
CA GLU A 163 10.71 -15.51 -13.32
C GLU A 163 9.74 -16.71 -13.28
N THR A 164 8.56 -16.52 -12.70
CA THR A 164 7.51 -17.55 -12.66
C THR A 164 7.04 -17.94 -14.06
N GLU A 165 6.88 -16.96 -14.97
CA GLU A 165 6.52 -17.21 -16.37
C GLU A 165 7.62 -17.99 -17.11
N SER A 166 8.89 -17.64 -16.88
CA SER A 166 10.04 -18.37 -17.42
C SER A 166 10.08 -19.82 -16.92
N LEU A 167 9.93 -20.04 -15.62
CA LEU A 167 9.87 -21.37 -15.02
C LEU A 167 8.70 -22.20 -15.56
N ARG A 168 7.53 -21.58 -15.77
CA ARG A 168 6.39 -22.26 -16.41
C ARG A 168 6.68 -22.67 -17.85
N ALA A 169 7.39 -21.84 -18.62
CA ALA A 169 7.80 -22.19 -19.98
C ALA A 169 8.79 -23.37 -19.98
N ILE A 170 9.76 -23.37 -19.05
CA ILE A 170 10.70 -24.48 -18.87
C ILE A 170 9.95 -25.77 -18.51
N ASN A 171 9.03 -25.73 -17.54
CA ASN A 171 8.24 -26.89 -17.15
C ASN A 171 7.42 -27.46 -18.30
N ARG A 172 6.77 -26.61 -19.11
CA ARG A 172 6.03 -27.07 -20.30
C ARG A 172 6.94 -27.79 -21.30
N ASN A 173 8.13 -27.26 -21.54
CA ASN A 173 9.11 -27.89 -22.43
C ASN A 173 9.60 -29.23 -21.85
N MET A 174 9.84 -29.30 -20.55
CA MET A 174 10.20 -30.56 -19.86
C MET A 174 9.07 -31.61 -19.96
N GLU A 175 7.81 -31.21 -19.75
CA GLU A 175 6.66 -32.09 -19.91
C GLU A 175 6.52 -32.63 -21.35
N GLU A 176 6.74 -31.78 -22.34
CA GLU A 176 6.72 -32.20 -23.75
C GLU A 176 7.86 -33.18 -24.08
N ASN A 177 9.07 -32.90 -23.59
CA ASN A 177 10.22 -33.80 -23.76
C ASN A 177 9.98 -35.16 -23.08
N LEU A 178 9.42 -35.17 -21.86
CA LEU A 178 9.05 -36.41 -21.17
C LEU A 178 8.05 -37.22 -21.98
N LYS A 179 7.01 -36.58 -22.52
CA LYS A 179 6.01 -37.26 -23.36
C LYS A 179 6.63 -37.84 -24.64
N ASN A 180 7.60 -37.16 -25.23
CA ASN A 180 8.31 -37.68 -26.41
C ASN A 180 9.20 -38.86 -26.05
N LEU A 181 9.94 -38.79 -24.94
CA LEU A 181 10.74 -39.91 -24.41
C LEU A 181 9.87 -41.13 -24.06
N GLU A 182 8.68 -40.93 -23.50
CA GLU A 182 7.73 -42.01 -23.21
C GLU A 182 7.28 -42.72 -24.50
N ARG A 183 6.95 -41.96 -25.55
CA ARG A 183 6.60 -42.51 -26.88
C ARG A 183 7.76 -43.26 -27.51
N GLU A 184 8.98 -42.74 -27.41
CA GLU A 184 10.18 -43.41 -27.92
C GLU A 184 10.43 -44.71 -27.18
N LYS A 185 10.33 -44.71 -25.85
CA LYS A 185 10.42 -45.91 -25.01
C LYS A 185 9.37 -46.95 -25.40
N GLU A 186 8.12 -46.53 -25.60
CA GLU A 186 7.03 -47.43 -26.02
C GLU A 186 7.32 -48.04 -27.41
N SER A 187 7.78 -47.23 -28.36
CA SER A 187 8.18 -47.71 -29.69
C SER A 187 9.33 -48.72 -29.62
N LEU A 188 10.37 -48.45 -28.83
CA LEU A 188 11.49 -49.37 -28.64
C LEU A 188 11.05 -50.67 -27.94
N THR A 189 10.14 -50.58 -26.97
CA THR A 189 9.58 -51.75 -26.28
C THR A 189 8.81 -52.63 -27.26
N ASN A 190 8.00 -52.03 -28.14
CA ASN A 190 7.27 -52.76 -29.18
C ASN A 190 8.21 -53.46 -30.16
N LYS A 191 9.25 -52.75 -30.65
CA LYS A 191 10.28 -53.37 -31.51
C LYS A 191 10.99 -54.53 -30.84
N LEU A 192 11.35 -54.38 -29.57
CA LEU A 192 12.01 -55.44 -28.81
C LEU A 192 11.10 -56.67 -28.67
N ASN A 193 9.81 -56.47 -28.43
CA ASN A 193 8.84 -57.56 -28.37
C ASN A 193 8.64 -58.25 -29.73
N GLU A 194 8.63 -57.49 -30.84
CA GLU A 194 8.58 -58.04 -32.19
C GLU A 194 9.79 -58.93 -32.48
N GLU A 195 11.01 -58.44 -32.19
CA GLU A 195 12.25 -59.20 -32.35
C GLU A 195 12.29 -60.44 -31.44
N LEU A 196 11.81 -60.32 -30.19
CA LEU A 196 11.71 -61.46 -29.27
C LEU A 196 10.77 -62.54 -29.81
N ASN A 197 9.59 -62.15 -30.30
CA ASN A 197 8.65 -63.08 -30.90
C ASN A 197 9.20 -63.73 -32.17
N HIS A 198 9.93 -62.97 -32.99
CA HIS A 198 10.60 -63.51 -34.17
C HIS A 198 11.68 -64.53 -33.79
N SER A 199 12.47 -64.24 -32.76
CA SER A 199 13.48 -65.16 -32.23
C SER A 199 12.84 -66.46 -31.71
N ILE A 200 11.72 -66.38 -30.98
CA ILE A 200 10.98 -67.55 -30.50
C ILE A 200 10.50 -68.40 -31.69
N ALA A 201 9.92 -67.77 -32.71
CA ALA A 201 9.47 -68.49 -33.91
C ALA A 201 10.63 -69.20 -34.64
N LEU A 202 11.80 -68.56 -34.74
CA LEU A 202 12.99 -69.19 -35.30
C LEU A 202 13.51 -70.35 -34.44
N GLU A 203 13.44 -70.24 -33.12
CA GLU A 203 13.78 -71.34 -32.20
C GLU A 203 12.85 -72.55 -32.40
N ASP A 204 11.54 -72.31 -32.55
CA ASP A 204 10.55 -73.35 -32.85
C ASP A 204 10.82 -74.01 -34.22
N GLU A 205 11.08 -73.23 -35.27
CA GLU A 205 11.45 -73.76 -36.59
C GLU A 205 12.73 -74.62 -36.54
N ILE A 206 13.74 -74.18 -35.79
CA ILE A 206 14.97 -74.96 -35.59
C ILE A 206 14.67 -76.26 -34.86
N GLN A 207 13.78 -76.23 -33.86
CA GLN A 207 13.41 -77.41 -33.09
C GLN A 207 12.61 -78.42 -33.93
N ASP A 208 11.70 -77.94 -34.78
CA ASP A 208 10.96 -78.76 -35.74
C ASP A 208 11.91 -79.40 -36.77
N MET A 209 12.85 -78.62 -37.30
CA MET A 209 13.89 -79.14 -38.20
C MET A 209 14.75 -80.21 -37.51
N LYS A 210 15.20 -79.97 -36.28
CA LYS A 210 15.97 -80.96 -35.50
C LYS A 210 15.19 -82.26 -35.35
N SER A 211 13.92 -82.17 -34.94
CA SER A 211 13.04 -83.33 -34.78
C SER A 211 12.83 -84.09 -36.09
N SER A 212 12.67 -83.37 -37.21
CA SER A 212 12.56 -83.98 -38.54
C SER A 212 13.84 -84.69 -38.97
N TYR A 213 15.01 -84.09 -38.74
CA TYR A 213 16.30 -84.71 -39.07
C TYR A 213 16.57 -85.93 -38.18
N GLU A 214 16.23 -85.88 -36.90
CA GLU A 214 16.35 -87.00 -35.97
C GLU A 214 15.46 -88.17 -36.41
N ASN A 215 14.21 -87.90 -36.78
CA ASN A 215 13.32 -88.91 -37.37
C ASN A 215 13.88 -89.52 -38.65
N LYS A 216 14.45 -88.70 -39.54
CA LYS A 216 15.06 -89.18 -40.79
C LYS A 216 16.31 -90.03 -40.54
N ILE A 217 17.15 -89.65 -39.58
CA ILE A 217 18.30 -90.44 -39.15
C ILE A 217 17.85 -91.79 -38.59
N ASN A 218 16.79 -91.81 -37.77
CA ASN A 218 16.23 -93.03 -37.21
C ASN A 218 15.66 -93.95 -38.31
N GLN A 219 14.88 -93.41 -39.25
CA GLN A 219 14.37 -94.16 -40.40
C GLN A 219 15.49 -94.78 -41.24
N ILE A 220 16.50 -93.99 -41.60
CA ILE A 220 17.66 -94.48 -42.37
C ILE A 220 18.39 -95.58 -41.57
N SER A 221 18.56 -95.42 -40.26
CA SER A 221 19.22 -96.41 -39.40
C SER A 221 18.43 -97.72 -39.32
N GLU A 222 17.11 -97.64 -39.24
CA GLU A 222 16.21 -98.81 -39.28
C GLU A 222 16.24 -99.51 -40.64
N GLU A 223 16.19 -98.75 -41.74
CA GLU A 223 16.30 -99.27 -43.10
C GLU A 223 17.65 -99.97 -43.33
N PHE A 224 18.76 -99.34 -42.96
CA PHE A 224 20.09 -99.96 -43.02
C PHE A 224 20.16 -101.23 -42.19
N SER A 225 19.61 -101.23 -40.97
CA SER A 225 19.59 -102.43 -40.10
C SER A 225 18.78 -103.56 -40.72
N ARG A 226 17.67 -103.24 -41.38
CA ARG A 226 16.83 -104.20 -42.10
C ARG A 226 17.56 -104.75 -43.33
N GLU A 227 18.22 -103.90 -44.10
CA GLU A 227 18.99 -104.31 -45.28
C GLU A 227 20.16 -105.22 -44.89
N LEU A 228 20.85 -104.91 -43.78
CA LEU A 228 21.93 -105.74 -43.25
C LEU A 228 21.44 -107.14 -42.86
N ARG A 229 20.27 -107.23 -42.20
CA ARG A 229 19.62 -108.51 -41.89
C ARG A 229 19.26 -109.30 -43.15
N LEU A 230 18.70 -108.65 -44.16
CA LEU A 230 18.38 -109.30 -45.43
C LEU A 230 19.64 -109.83 -46.13
N LYS A 231 20.75 -109.08 -46.09
CA LYS A 231 22.04 -109.52 -46.63
C LYS A 231 22.62 -110.71 -45.84
N ASP A 232 22.55 -110.68 -44.52
CA ASP A 232 22.96 -111.83 -43.69
C ASP A 232 22.13 -113.08 -43.99
N ASP A 233 20.82 -112.93 -44.16
CA ASP A 233 19.92 -114.02 -44.55
C ASP A 233 20.23 -114.54 -45.98
N GLU A 234 20.50 -113.64 -46.94
CA GLU A 234 20.94 -114.01 -48.30
C GLU A 234 22.24 -114.83 -48.26
N ILE A 235 23.25 -114.38 -47.51
CA ILE A 235 24.52 -115.09 -47.34
C ILE A 235 24.28 -116.46 -46.72
N ARG A 236 23.46 -116.53 -45.66
CA ARG A 236 23.12 -117.78 -44.98
C ARG A 236 22.43 -118.77 -45.93
N ILE A 237 21.47 -118.32 -46.74
CA ILE A 237 20.79 -119.15 -47.74
C ILE A 237 21.78 -119.60 -48.82
N SER A 238 22.66 -118.72 -49.29
CA SER A 238 23.70 -119.07 -50.28
C SER A 238 24.64 -120.14 -49.74
N MET A 239 25.12 -119.99 -48.51
CA MET A 239 25.95 -121.00 -47.84
C MET A 239 25.21 -122.33 -47.68
N GLN A 240 23.94 -122.31 -47.27
CA GLN A 240 23.12 -123.53 -47.17
C GLN A 240 22.96 -124.21 -48.53
N LYS A 241 22.73 -123.45 -49.60
CA LYS A 241 22.65 -123.99 -50.97
C LYS A 241 23.97 -124.64 -51.38
N GLU A 242 25.11 -123.99 -51.11
CA GLU A 242 26.44 -124.53 -51.44
C GLU A 242 26.73 -125.82 -50.65
N VAL A 243 26.38 -125.86 -49.36
CA VAL A 243 26.49 -127.08 -48.53
C VAL A 243 25.63 -128.20 -49.08
N LEU A 244 24.37 -127.93 -49.43
CA LEU A 244 23.48 -128.92 -50.05
C LEU A 244 24.03 -129.45 -51.38
N GLN A 245 24.60 -128.56 -52.19
CA GLN A 245 25.19 -128.93 -53.48
C GLN A 245 26.40 -129.85 -53.29
N LYS A 246 27.27 -129.52 -52.32
CA LYS A 246 28.38 -130.39 -51.89
C LYS A 246 27.89 -131.74 -51.34
N GLU A 247 26.83 -131.75 -50.53
CA GLU A 247 26.23 -133.01 -50.04
C GLU A 247 25.68 -133.87 -51.18
N GLU A 248 25.10 -133.24 -52.21
CA GLU A 248 24.60 -133.94 -53.39
C GLU A 248 25.74 -134.49 -54.26
N GLU A 249 26.84 -133.73 -54.41
CA GLU A 249 28.08 -134.20 -55.04
C GLU A 249 28.65 -135.42 -54.29
N TYR A 250 28.78 -135.33 -52.95
CA TYR A 250 29.25 -136.45 -52.14
C TYR A 250 28.30 -137.66 -52.20
N ARG A 251 26.98 -137.45 -52.28
CA ARG A 251 26.04 -138.55 -52.52
C ARG A 251 26.27 -139.20 -53.88
N LYS A 252 26.51 -138.43 -54.94
CA LYS A 252 26.82 -138.96 -56.27
C LYS A 252 28.14 -139.73 -56.26
N GLU A 253 29.18 -139.21 -55.60
CA GLU A 253 30.44 -139.94 -55.42
C GLU A 253 30.23 -141.24 -54.66
N ILE A 254 29.55 -141.22 -53.51
CA ILE A 254 29.20 -142.43 -52.75
C ILE A 254 28.40 -143.41 -53.62
N TRP A 255 27.44 -142.93 -54.40
CA TRP A 255 26.62 -143.78 -55.27
C TRP A 255 27.45 -144.40 -56.39
N SER A 256 28.36 -143.64 -57.00
CA SER A 256 29.31 -144.14 -58.00
C SER A 256 30.26 -145.18 -57.41
N MET A 257 30.75 -144.96 -56.19
CA MET A 257 31.61 -145.87 -55.45
C MET A 257 30.86 -147.17 -55.11
N LYS A 258 29.60 -147.03 -54.67
CA LYS A 258 28.72 -148.16 -54.37
C LYS A 258 28.42 -148.99 -55.61
N SER A 259 28.07 -148.35 -56.73
CA SER A 259 27.91 -149.00 -58.03
C SER A 259 29.19 -149.72 -58.46
N HIS A 260 30.36 -149.13 -58.23
CA HIS A 260 31.63 -149.74 -58.57
C HIS A 260 31.95 -150.97 -57.70
N TYR A 261 31.59 -150.93 -56.41
CA TYR A 261 31.70 -152.09 -55.53
C TYR A 261 30.65 -153.17 -55.86
N ASP A 262 29.43 -152.79 -56.23
CA ASP A 262 28.38 -153.72 -56.67
C ASP A 262 28.78 -154.43 -57.99
N ASP A 263 29.41 -153.70 -58.92
CA ASP A 263 30.03 -154.27 -60.13
C ASP A 263 31.18 -155.22 -59.80
N LYS A 264 32.00 -154.88 -58.80
CA LYS A 264 33.11 -155.73 -58.35
C LYS A 264 32.63 -156.98 -57.63
N ILE A 265 31.54 -156.90 -56.86
CA ILE A 265 30.86 -158.05 -56.26
C ILE A 265 30.26 -158.94 -57.36
N SER A 266 29.65 -158.34 -58.39
CA SER A 266 29.11 -159.07 -59.54
C SER A 266 30.22 -159.83 -60.29
N LYS A 267 31.37 -159.20 -60.54
CA LYS A 267 32.54 -159.88 -61.13
C LYS A 267 33.08 -161.02 -60.26
N LEU A 268 33.13 -160.84 -58.94
CA LEU A 268 33.55 -161.91 -58.02
C LEU A 268 32.53 -163.06 -57.94
N MET A 269 31.23 -162.79 -58.17
CA MET A 269 30.21 -163.83 -58.30
C MET A 269 30.36 -164.59 -59.63
N ASP A 270 30.58 -163.89 -60.74
CA ASP A 270 30.86 -164.49 -62.05
C ASP A 270 32.14 -165.36 -62.02
N ASP A 271 33.22 -164.86 -61.40
CA ASP A 271 34.48 -165.60 -61.27
C ASP A 271 34.33 -166.86 -60.39
N LYS A 272 33.47 -166.80 -59.35
CA LYS A 272 33.12 -167.96 -58.53
C LYS A 272 32.31 -168.99 -59.32
N GLU A 273 31.38 -168.54 -60.17
CA GLU A 273 30.58 -169.41 -61.05
C GLU A 273 31.47 -170.07 -62.12
N GLN A 274 32.44 -169.36 -62.69
CA GLN A 274 33.41 -169.91 -63.63
C GLN A 274 34.38 -170.92 -62.99
N LEU A 275 34.77 -170.72 -61.73
CA LEU A 275 35.57 -171.70 -60.98
C LEU A 275 34.78 -172.98 -60.68
N LEU A 276 33.48 -172.88 -60.40
CA LEU A 276 32.61 -174.05 -60.23
C LEU A 276 32.37 -174.82 -61.53
N LEU A 277 32.32 -174.13 -62.68
CA LEU A 277 32.26 -174.74 -64.01
C LEU A 277 33.56 -175.46 -64.40
N LYS A 278 34.74 -174.86 -64.13
CA LYS A 278 36.04 -175.51 -64.40
C LYS A 278 36.29 -176.76 -63.55
N ILE A 279 35.84 -176.78 -62.30
CA ILE A 279 35.93 -178.00 -61.46
C ILE A 279 35.00 -179.11 -61.96
N ARG A 280 33.91 -178.75 -62.66
CA ARG A 280 32.95 -179.71 -63.21
C ARG A 280 33.44 -180.37 -64.52
N ASP A 281 34.21 -179.64 -65.32
CA ASP A 281 34.71 -180.13 -66.61
C ASP A 281 35.94 -181.03 -66.48
N ASP A 282 36.80 -180.85 -65.46
CA ASP A 282 37.99 -181.68 -65.27
C ASP A 282 37.71 -183.05 -64.60
N ILE A 283 36.53 -183.25 -64.00
CA ILE A 283 36.12 -184.57 -63.45
C ILE A 283 35.57 -185.52 -64.54
N ASN A 284 35.17 -185.01 -65.71
CA ASN A 284 34.55 -185.79 -66.79
C ASN A 284 35.51 -186.32 -67.88
N ASN A 285 36.82 -186.02 -67.81
CA ASN A 285 37.82 -186.56 -68.75
C ASN A 285 38.75 -187.63 -68.14
N ASN A 286 38.37 -188.23 -67.00
CA ASN A 286 38.97 -189.46 -66.49
C ASN A 286 38.33 -190.70 -67.19
N LYS A 287 38.89 -191.04 -68.35
CA LYS A 287 39.08 -192.40 -68.85
C LYS A 287 40.42 -192.49 -69.57
#